data_AF-A0A953Y837-F1
#
_entry.id   AF-A0A953Y837-F1
#
_cell.length_a   1.000
_cell.length_b   1.000
_cell.length_c   1.000
_cell.angle_alpha   90.00
_cell.angle_beta   90.00
_cell.angle_gamma   90.00
#
_symmetry.space_group_name_H-M   'P 1'
#
loop_
_entity.id
_entity.type
_entity.pdbx_description
1 polymer ?
#
loop_
_entity_poly.entity_id
_entity_poly.type
_entity_poly.pdbx_seq_one_letter_code
_entity_poly.pdbx_strand_id
1 'polypeptide(L)'
;EVASLRALYAAAVQAEATEVERLRTSYLEQLRGCVALDEALELLDAHPDSAPLGCEAARLLAVCGELARAHATLERALRQDPARGELAEVKALRSKLEKNAGREPARTPPSLWRHWRPYQGGLWREDAEGRVHGSGYGLGDYDLAGLLEVRERQLSAPYRLDVEVFLGEGKRAYGGVLFGVDRVGSGYLAYLVREERGLAKFASDAERARVEASGRPPLFLRVARLVEGNWSMVGTWLCAAADPGAEPISLRVAVLPEGLQATVGGVAERLVRLPSAVADGEVGVLSFFGGPVAYRGFRSDLE
;
A
#
# COMPACT_ATOMS: atom_id res chain seq x y z
N GLU A 1 18.75 21.91 -42.34
CA GLU A 1 19.46 20.96 -41.45
C GLU A 1 19.11 21.18 -39.97
N VAL A 2 19.34 22.36 -39.37
CA VAL A 2 19.00 22.62 -37.94
C VAL A 2 17.50 22.44 -37.62
N ALA A 3 16.60 22.81 -38.54
CA ALA A 3 15.15 22.61 -38.35
C ALA A 3 14.75 21.11 -38.35
N SER A 4 15.40 20.27 -39.14
CA SER A 4 15.17 18.82 -39.17
C SER A 4 15.69 18.14 -37.91
N LEU A 5 16.84 18.56 -37.37
CA LEU A 5 17.37 18.02 -36.11
C LEU A 5 16.48 18.38 -34.91
N ARG A 6 15.92 19.59 -34.88
CA ARG A 6 14.93 19.99 -33.85
C ARG A 6 13.65 19.17 -33.93
N ALA A 7 13.16 18.89 -35.13
CA ALA A 7 11.96 18.06 -35.33
C ALA A 7 12.21 16.60 -34.90
N LEU A 8 13.37 16.03 -35.25
CA LEU A 8 13.77 14.68 -34.82
C LEU A 8 13.94 14.58 -33.31
N TYR A 9 14.57 15.57 -32.68
CA TYR A 9 14.70 15.63 -31.22
C TYR A 9 13.33 15.76 -30.54
N ALA A 10 12.45 16.64 -31.02
CA ALA A 10 11.10 16.79 -30.48
C ALA A 10 10.28 15.49 -30.62
N ALA A 11 10.41 14.77 -31.74
CA ALA A 11 9.77 13.48 -31.93
C ALA A 11 10.29 12.40 -30.97
N ALA A 12 11.60 12.36 -30.71
CA ALA A 12 12.19 11.44 -29.74
C ALA A 12 11.71 11.74 -28.31
N VAL A 13 11.69 13.02 -27.91
CA VAL A 13 11.17 13.44 -26.60
C VAL A 13 9.67 13.09 -26.45
N GLN A 14 8.88 13.27 -27.51
CA GLN A 14 7.46 12.92 -27.50
C GLN A 14 7.23 11.41 -27.41
N ALA A 15 8.05 10.61 -28.09
CA ALA A 15 7.98 9.15 -28.01
C ALA A 15 8.31 8.66 -26.59
N GLU A 16 9.37 9.19 -25.97
CA GLU A 16 9.71 8.87 -24.57
C GLU A 16 8.60 9.26 -23.60
N ALA A 17 8.00 10.45 -23.76
CA ALA A 17 6.87 10.88 -22.94
C ALA A 17 5.66 9.94 -23.09
N THR A 18 5.42 9.43 -24.31
CA THR A 18 4.33 8.49 -24.58
C THR A 18 4.57 7.13 -23.91
N GLU A 19 5.79 6.62 -23.93
CA GLU A 19 6.14 5.37 -23.24
C GLU A 19 6.05 5.50 -21.72
N VAL A 20 6.54 6.61 -21.14
CA VAL A 20 6.38 6.87 -19.71
C VAL A 20 4.91 6.93 -19.32
N GLU A 21 4.07 7.57 -20.12
CA GLU A 21 2.62 7.64 -19.85
C GLU A 21 1.97 6.26 -19.95
N ARG A 22 2.36 5.44 -20.95
CA ARG A 22 1.88 4.07 -21.09
C ARG A 22 2.22 3.20 -19.87
N LEU A 23 3.46 3.29 -19.37
CA LEU A 23 3.89 2.61 -18.13
C LEU A 23 3.09 3.11 -16.91
N ARG A 24 2.87 4.43 -16.83
CA ARG A 24 2.03 5.04 -15.79
C ARG A 24 0.61 4.52 -15.82
N THR A 25 -0.03 4.46 -16.98
CA THR A 25 -1.37 3.87 -17.13
C THR A 25 -1.38 2.40 -16.69
N SER A 26 -0.42 1.59 -17.15
CA SER A 26 -0.30 0.17 -16.78
C SER A 26 -0.22 -0.03 -15.25
N TYR A 27 0.52 0.84 -14.55
CA TYR A 27 0.60 0.75 -13.10
C TYR A 27 -0.56 1.45 -12.37
N LEU A 28 -0.80 2.73 -12.64
CA LEU A 28 -1.73 3.57 -11.90
C LEU A 28 -3.19 3.14 -12.12
N GLU A 29 -3.54 2.72 -13.32
CA GLU A 29 -4.90 2.34 -13.67
C GLU A 29 -5.10 0.82 -13.64
N GLN A 30 -4.15 0.04 -14.15
CA GLN A 30 -4.31 -1.41 -14.26
C GLN A 30 -3.66 -2.19 -13.11
N LEU A 31 -2.96 -1.51 -12.19
CA LEU A 31 -2.33 -2.11 -11.01
C LEU A 31 -1.27 -3.19 -11.34
N ARG A 32 -0.64 -3.11 -12.51
CA ARG A 32 0.32 -4.10 -13.01
C ARG A 32 1.78 -3.73 -12.71
N GLY A 33 2.08 -3.40 -11.45
CA GLY A 33 3.37 -2.83 -11.06
C GLY A 33 4.61 -3.63 -11.49
N CYS A 34 4.64 -4.94 -11.30
CA CYS A 34 5.79 -5.78 -11.70
C CYS A 34 5.90 -5.96 -13.22
N VAL A 35 4.78 -6.08 -13.93
CA VAL A 35 4.79 -6.17 -15.40
C VAL A 35 5.27 -4.85 -16.01
N ALA A 36 4.77 -3.72 -15.49
CA ALA A 36 5.24 -2.40 -15.87
C ALA A 36 6.73 -2.21 -15.53
N LEU A 37 7.23 -2.80 -14.44
CA LEU A 37 8.66 -2.77 -14.11
C LEU A 37 9.49 -3.49 -15.17
N ASP A 38 9.12 -4.72 -15.55
CA ASP A 38 9.87 -5.49 -16.57
C ASP A 38 9.95 -4.70 -17.89
N GLU A 39 8.82 -4.16 -18.35
CA GLU A 39 8.76 -3.31 -19.54
C GLU A 39 9.60 -2.02 -19.39
N ALA A 40 9.56 -1.38 -18.22
CA ALA A 40 10.35 -0.16 -17.97
C ALA A 40 11.85 -0.45 -17.99
N LEU A 41 12.29 -1.61 -17.51
CA LEU A 41 13.68 -2.03 -17.55
C LEU A 41 14.13 -2.33 -18.99
N GLU A 42 13.32 -3.03 -19.78
CA GLU A 42 13.60 -3.28 -21.20
C GLU A 42 13.71 -1.96 -22.00
N LEU A 43 12.79 -1.02 -21.77
CA LEU A 43 12.83 0.30 -22.40
C LEU A 43 14.04 1.12 -21.96
N LEU A 44 14.41 1.07 -20.67
CA LEU A 44 15.59 1.76 -20.16
C LEU A 44 16.89 1.14 -20.69
N ASP A 45 16.93 -0.17 -20.93
CA ASP A 45 18.07 -0.83 -21.57
C ASP A 45 18.20 -0.43 -23.05
N ALA A 46 17.07 -0.25 -23.75
CA ALA A 46 17.05 0.29 -25.12
C ALA A 46 17.40 1.79 -25.19
N HIS A 47 17.11 2.54 -24.12
CA HIS A 47 17.31 3.99 -24.01
C HIS A 47 18.04 4.38 -22.71
N PRO A 48 19.31 3.98 -22.53
CA PRO A 48 20.02 4.10 -21.25
C PRO A 48 20.26 5.53 -20.76
N ASP A 49 20.14 6.51 -21.66
CA ASP A 49 20.31 7.94 -21.39
C ASP A 49 18.99 8.69 -21.14
N SER A 50 17.85 8.01 -21.19
CA SER A 50 16.55 8.62 -20.90
C SER A 50 16.34 8.77 -19.39
N ALA A 51 16.62 9.96 -18.87
CA ALA A 51 16.28 10.35 -17.51
C ALA A 51 14.78 10.16 -17.16
N PRO A 52 13.79 10.48 -18.04
CA PRO A 52 12.40 10.15 -17.78
C PRO A 52 12.14 8.67 -17.50
N LEU A 53 12.63 7.78 -18.37
CA LEU A 53 12.49 6.33 -18.19
C LEU A 53 13.23 5.86 -16.94
N GLY A 54 14.41 6.43 -16.65
CA GLY A 54 15.16 6.14 -15.44
C GLY A 54 14.40 6.48 -14.15
N CYS A 55 13.75 7.65 -14.09
CA CYS A 55 12.91 8.02 -12.94
C CYS A 55 11.70 7.08 -12.78
N GLU A 56 11.06 6.70 -13.89
CA GLU A 56 9.90 5.81 -13.88
C GLU A 56 10.29 4.37 -13.46
N ALA A 57 11.37 3.83 -14.02
CA ALA A 57 11.93 2.54 -13.60
C ALA A 57 12.34 2.57 -12.11
N ALA A 58 12.95 3.64 -11.62
CA ALA A 58 13.28 3.78 -10.20
C ALA A 58 12.03 3.75 -9.30
N ARG A 59 10.93 4.38 -9.73
CA ARG A 59 9.65 4.34 -9.02
C ARG A 59 9.10 2.92 -8.96
N LEU A 60 9.08 2.20 -10.09
CA LEU A 60 8.57 0.83 -10.18
C LEU A 60 9.44 -0.16 -9.40
N LEU A 61 10.77 0.02 -9.40
CA LEU A 61 11.69 -0.72 -8.54
C LEU A 61 11.36 -0.50 -7.06
N ALA A 62 11.09 0.75 -6.66
CA ALA A 62 10.70 1.08 -5.30
C ALA A 62 9.33 0.49 -4.91
N VAL A 63 8.37 0.44 -5.84
CA VAL A 63 7.09 -0.26 -5.66
C VAL A 63 7.33 -1.74 -5.39
N CYS A 64 8.27 -2.37 -6.10
CA CYS A 64 8.59 -3.79 -5.94
C CYS A 64 9.53 -4.09 -4.76
N GLY A 65 9.91 -3.08 -3.96
CA GLY A 65 10.80 -3.24 -2.81
C GLY A 65 12.29 -3.32 -3.16
N GLU A 66 12.68 -3.07 -4.41
CA GLU A 66 14.06 -3.12 -4.90
C GLU A 66 14.81 -1.80 -4.63
N LEU A 67 14.93 -1.43 -3.34
CA LEU A 67 15.32 -0.08 -2.94
C LEU A 67 16.73 0.34 -3.35
N ALA A 68 17.75 -0.50 -3.18
CA ALA A 68 19.11 -0.19 -3.66
C ALA A 68 19.14 0.07 -5.17
N ARG A 69 18.46 -0.77 -5.96
CA ARG A 69 18.36 -0.59 -7.42
C ARG A 69 17.56 0.65 -7.77
N ALA A 70 16.47 0.92 -7.06
CA ALA A 70 15.68 2.13 -7.23
C ALA A 70 16.52 3.39 -6.99
N HIS A 71 17.27 3.43 -5.89
CA HIS A 71 18.13 4.54 -5.53
C HIS A 71 19.26 4.74 -6.55
N ALA A 72 19.96 3.68 -6.94
CA ALA A 72 21.02 3.75 -7.95
C ALA A 72 20.50 4.21 -9.33
N THR A 73 19.31 3.72 -9.72
CA THR A 73 18.66 4.10 -10.98
C THR A 73 18.23 5.56 -10.97
N LEU A 74 17.67 6.03 -9.85
CA LEU A 74 17.26 7.42 -9.67
C LEU A 74 18.46 8.37 -9.72
N GLU A 75 19.53 8.07 -8.98
CA GLU A 75 20.74 8.91 -8.97
C GLU A 75 21.41 8.95 -10.36
N ARG A 76 21.34 7.86 -11.14
CA ARG A 76 21.78 7.89 -12.55
C ARG A 76 20.92 8.83 -13.38
N ALA A 77 19.60 8.73 -13.30
CA ALA A 77 18.67 9.59 -14.04
C ALA A 77 18.86 11.08 -13.68
N LEU A 78 19.05 11.38 -12.40
CA LEU A 78 19.29 12.75 -11.92
C LEU A 78 20.65 13.34 -12.34
N ARG A 79 21.66 12.50 -12.60
CA ARG A 79 22.92 12.95 -13.19
C ARG A 79 22.78 13.31 -14.68
N GLN A 80 21.88 12.63 -15.39
CA GLN A 80 21.58 12.89 -16.80
C GLN A 80 20.74 14.16 -16.95
N ASP A 81 19.75 14.35 -16.09
CA ASP A 81 18.88 15.54 -16.06
C ASP A 81 18.61 15.99 -14.61
N PRO A 82 19.45 16.89 -14.06
CA PRO A 82 19.29 17.39 -12.71
C PRO A 82 17.97 18.14 -12.47
N ALA A 83 17.37 18.73 -13.51
CA ALA A 83 16.14 19.51 -13.38
C ALA A 83 14.96 18.63 -12.94
N ARG A 84 14.99 17.33 -13.26
CA ARG A 84 14.00 16.36 -12.77
C ARG A 84 14.01 16.21 -11.26
N GLY A 85 15.14 16.46 -10.61
CA GLY A 85 15.26 16.45 -9.15
C GLY A 85 14.38 17.51 -8.48
N GLU A 86 13.92 18.51 -9.23
CA GLU A 86 13.05 19.56 -8.72
C GLU A 86 11.56 19.20 -8.75
N LEU A 87 11.18 18.18 -9.53
CA LEU A 87 9.80 17.71 -9.64
C LEU A 87 9.31 17.13 -8.31
N ALA A 88 8.09 17.51 -7.91
CA ALA A 88 7.52 17.12 -6.62
C ALA A 88 7.47 15.60 -6.42
N GLU A 89 7.08 14.84 -7.45
CA GLU A 89 7.03 13.38 -7.42
C GLU A 89 8.41 12.73 -7.24
N VAL A 90 9.45 13.31 -7.85
CA VAL A 90 10.83 12.81 -7.75
C VAL A 90 11.42 13.12 -6.38
N LYS A 91 11.18 14.33 -5.86
CA LYS A 91 11.54 14.69 -4.48
C LYS A 91 10.88 13.76 -3.46
N ALA A 92 9.60 13.48 -3.66
CA ALA A 92 8.86 12.55 -2.81
C ALA A 92 9.49 11.15 -2.86
N LEU A 93 9.70 10.60 -4.06
CA LEU A 93 10.35 9.29 -4.24
C LEU A 93 11.72 9.23 -3.56
N ARG A 94 12.60 10.21 -3.82
CA ARG A 94 13.92 10.31 -3.20
C ARG A 94 13.83 10.29 -1.68
N SER A 95 12.94 11.11 -1.10
CA SER A 95 12.74 11.16 0.35
C SER A 95 12.28 9.82 0.93
N LYS A 96 11.40 9.08 0.22
CA LYS A 96 10.98 7.74 0.66
C LYS A 96 12.12 6.72 0.58
N LEU A 97 12.94 6.76 -0.48
CA LEU A 97 14.10 5.90 -0.62
C LEU A 97 15.11 6.14 0.50
N GLU A 98 15.41 7.40 0.81
CA GLU A 98 16.29 7.79 1.91
C GLU A 98 15.77 7.33 3.28
N LYS A 99 14.46 7.47 3.55
CA LYS A 99 13.84 6.98 4.79
C LYS A 99 13.91 5.46 4.96
N ASN A 100 13.95 4.73 3.84
CA ASN A 100 14.08 3.28 3.84
C ASN A 100 15.53 2.79 3.69
N ALA A 101 16.51 3.69 3.55
CA ALA A 101 17.91 3.30 3.42
C ALA A 101 18.35 2.44 4.62
N GLY A 102 18.99 1.31 4.33
CA GLY A 102 19.44 0.35 5.35
C GLY A 102 18.33 -0.49 6.00
N ARG A 103 17.07 -0.36 5.56
CA ARG A 103 15.94 -1.19 6.03
C ARG A 103 15.65 -2.40 5.14
N GLU A 104 16.49 -2.65 4.13
CA GLU A 104 16.25 -3.65 3.11
C GLU A 104 15.96 -5.03 3.75
N PRO A 105 14.82 -5.66 3.42
CA PRO A 105 14.61 -7.03 3.83
C PRO A 105 15.64 -7.90 3.10
N ALA A 106 15.99 -9.03 3.71
CA ALA A 106 16.55 -10.12 2.93
C ALA A 106 15.61 -10.38 1.74
N ARG A 107 16.18 -10.39 0.52
CA ARG A 107 15.51 -10.52 -0.78
C ARG A 107 14.08 -11.07 -0.69
N THR A 108 13.09 -10.27 -1.09
CA THR A 108 11.69 -10.71 -1.11
C THR A 108 11.57 -12.01 -1.90
N PRO A 109 11.04 -13.09 -1.29
CA PRO A 109 11.05 -14.40 -1.94
C PRO A 109 10.14 -14.39 -3.16
N PRO A 110 10.53 -15.03 -4.28
CA PRO A 110 9.68 -15.14 -5.47
C PRO A 110 8.33 -15.82 -5.23
N SER A 111 8.20 -16.61 -4.15
CA SER A 111 6.92 -17.24 -3.74
C SER A 111 5.86 -16.21 -3.41
N LEU A 112 6.24 -15.08 -2.78
CA LEU A 112 5.32 -14.03 -2.38
C LEU A 112 4.57 -13.49 -3.61
N TRP A 113 5.29 -13.30 -4.72
CA TRP A 113 4.75 -12.73 -5.95
C TRP A 113 3.80 -13.65 -6.73
N ARG A 114 3.69 -14.92 -6.33
CA ARG A 114 2.69 -15.84 -6.91
C ARG A 114 1.28 -15.55 -6.41
N HIS A 115 1.18 -15.02 -5.19
CA HIS A 115 -0.10 -14.77 -4.52
C HIS A 115 -0.36 -13.28 -4.32
N TRP A 116 0.68 -12.46 -4.41
CA TRP A 116 0.62 -11.04 -4.11
C TRP A 116 1.26 -10.22 -5.21
N ARG A 117 0.75 -9.01 -5.41
CA ARG A 117 1.40 -7.96 -6.20
C ARG A 117 1.59 -6.72 -5.33
N PRO A 118 2.72 -6.03 -5.44
CA PRO A 118 2.97 -4.84 -4.64
C PRO A 118 2.01 -3.70 -5.00
N TYR A 119 1.57 -2.96 -3.99
CA TYR A 119 0.74 -1.78 -4.11
C TYR A 119 1.38 -0.63 -3.33
N GLN A 120 1.80 0.42 -4.05
CA GLN A 120 2.44 1.59 -3.45
C GLN A 120 3.69 1.27 -2.59
N GLY A 121 4.42 0.19 -2.87
CA GLY A 121 5.72 -0.08 -2.26
C GLY A 121 5.65 -0.79 -0.90
N GLY A 122 6.57 -0.41 -0.03
CA GLY A 122 6.83 -1.10 1.24
C GLY A 122 7.82 -2.25 1.09
N LEU A 123 8.22 -2.79 2.23
CA LEU A 123 9.19 -3.86 2.33
C LEU A 123 8.49 -5.11 2.83
N TRP A 124 8.31 -6.05 1.91
CA TRP A 124 7.52 -7.25 2.13
C TRP A 124 8.37 -8.50 2.08
N ARG A 125 8.10 -9.44 3.00
CA ARG A 125 8.73 -10.76 3.02
C ARG A 125 7.75 -11.81 3.54
N GLU A 126 8.01 -13.05 3.20
CA GLU A 126 7.31 -14.22 3.75
C GLU A 126 8.28 -14.98 4.66
N ASP A 127 7.85 -15.38 5.86
CA ASP A 127 8.63 -16.24 6.75
C ASP A 127 8.34 -17.74 6.53
N ALA A 128 9.04 -18.60 7.26
CA ALA A 128 8.91 -20.06 7.12
C ALA A 128 7.53 -20.58 7.57
N GLU A 129 6.82 -19.80 8.40
CA GLU A 129 5.48 -20.08 8.91
C GLU A 129 4.38 -19.58 7.96
N GLY A 130 4.74 -19.04 6.79
CA GLY A 130 3.80 -18.50 5.80
C GLY A 130 3.18 -17.18 6.23
N ARG A 131 3.83 -16.43 7.13
CA ARG A 131 3.39 -15.08 7.49
C ARG A 131 4.00 -14.07 6.53
N VAL A 132 3.17 -13.14 6.08
CA VAL A 132 3.57 -12.03 5.23
C VAL A 132 3.86 -10.83 6.11
N HIS A 133 5.12 -10.42 6.18
CA HIS A 133 5.58 -9.27 6.97
C HIS A 133 5.68 -8.04 6.09
N GLY A 134 5.07 -6.95 6.52
CA GLY A 134 5.20 -5.62 5.94
C GLY A 134 6.00 -4.69 6.87
N SER A 135 6.88 -3.89 6.29
CA SER A 135 7.65 -2.87 6.98
C SER A 135 8.04 -1.75 6.03
N GLY A 136 8.72 -0.72 6.56
CA GLY A 136 9.22 0.39 5.74
C GLY A 136 8.12 1.34 5.26
N TYR A 137 8.55 2.47 4.71
CA TYR A 137 7.66 3.53 4.27
C TYR A 137 7.20 3.24 2.85
N GLY A 138 5.88 3.20 2.63
CA GLY A 138 5.30 3.14 1.31
C GLY A 138 5.42 4.46 0.54
N LEU A 139 5.18 4.36 -0.75
CA LEU A 139 5.14 5.49 -1.70
C LEU A 139 3.80 6.22 -1.67
N GLY A 140 2.75 5.61 -1.12
CA GLY A 140 1.44 6.22 -0.99
C GLY A 140 1.40 7.35 0.03
N ASP A 141 0.28 8.06 0.03
CA ASP A 141 -0.04 9.06 1.06
C ASP A 141 -0.04 8.41 2.44
N TYR A 142 0.42 9.17 3.44
CA TYR A 142 0.62 8.66 4.80
C TYR A 142 1.58 7.45 4.89
N ASP A 143 2.49 7.33 3.92
CA ASP A 143 3.41 6.20 3.78
C ASP A 143 2.69 4.86 3.59
N LEU A 144 1.49 4.87 2.96
CA LEU A 144 0.74 3.66 2.62
C LEU A 144 1.55 2.75 1.70
N ALA A 145 1.64 1.50 2.11
CA ALA A 145 2.09 0.37 1.32
C ALA A 145 1.07 -0.76 1.41
N GLY A 146 1.04 -1.64 0.43
CA GLY A 146 0.18 -2.80 0.44
C GLY A 146 0.66 -3.93 -0.45
N LEU A 147 0.02 -5.07 -0.27
CA LEU A 147 0.05 -6.19 -1.19
C LEU A 147 -1.39 -6.47 -1.61
N LEU A 148 -1.64 -6.47 -2.90
CA LEU A 148 -2.90 -6.88 -3.50
C LEU A 148 -2.84 -8.37 -3.83
N GLU A 149 -3.91 -9.09 -3.56
CA GLU A 149 -4.02 -10.50 -3.93
C GLU A 149 -4.02 -10.62 -5.46
N VAL A 150 -3.25 -11.57 -6.00
CA VAL A 150 -3.27 -11.89 -7.42
C VAL A 150 -4.50 -12.74 -7.72
N ARG A 151 -5.42 -12.19 -8.52
CA ARG A 151 -6.66 -12.88 -8.93
C ARG A 151 -6.91 -12.69 -10.42
N GLU A 152 -7.64 -13.64 -11.01
CA GLU A 152 -8.09 -13.53 -12.41
C GLU A 152 -9.19 -12.47 -12.58
N ARG A 153 -9.98 -12.23 -11.53
CA ARG A 153 -11.12 -11.31 -11.54
C ARG A 153 -11.17 -10.51 -10.25
N GLN A 154 -11.55 -9.25 -10.39
CA GLN A 154 -11.91 -8.38 -9.27
C GLN A 154 -13.12 -8.94 -8.53
N LEU A 155 -13.22 -8.62 -7.24
CA LEU A 155 -14.38 -8.97 -6.45
C LEU A 155 -15.49 -7.95 -6.66
N SER A 156 -16.72 -8.45 -6.67
CA SER A 156 -17.92 -7.62 -6.60
C SER A 156 -18.69 -7.95 -5.34
N ALA A 157 -19.24 -6.94 -4.67
CA ALA A 157 -20.05 -7.18 -3.47
C ALA A 157 -21.26 -8.10 -3.78
N PRO A 158 -21.62 -9.04 -2.88
CA PRO A 158 -21.03 -9.27 -1.57
C PRO A 158 -19.78 -10.17 -1.60
N TYR A 159 -18.83 -9.87 -0.73
CA TYR A 159 -17.65 -10.73 -0.51
C TYR A 159 -17.10 -10.56 0.90
N ARG A 160 -16.30 -11.52 1.36
CA ARG A 160 -15.70 -11.51 2.69
C ARG A 160 -14.19 -11.60 2.62
N LEU A 161 -13.54 -10.83 3.48
CA LEU A 161 -12.11 -10.85 3.74
C LEU A 161 -11.86 -11.34 5.16
N ASP A 162 -11.00 -12.34 5.32
CA ASP A 162 -10.54 -12.85 6.63
C ASP A 162 -9.02 -12.79 6.68
N VAL A 163 -8.46 -12.28 7.79
CA VAL A 163 -7.01 -12.27 7.99
C VAL A 163 -6.64 -12.24 9.48
N GLU A 164 -5.53 -12.89 9.83
CA GLU A 164 -4.89 -12.70 11.13
C GLU A 164 -3.83 -11.60 11.04
N VAL A 165 -3.90 -10.61 11.93
CA VAL A 165 -3.00 -9.45 11.97
C VAL A 165 -2.12 -9.49 13.22
N PHE A 166 -0.81 -9.30 13.03
CA PHE A 166 0.20 -9.18 14.07
C PHE A 166 0.76 -7.77 14.01
N LEU A 167 0.46 -6.93 15.00
CA LEU A 167 0.92 -5.53 15.03
C LEU A 167 2.21 -5.45 15.84
N GLY A 168 3.32 -5.08 15.21
CA GLY A 168 4.59 -5.03 15.92
C GLY A 168 4.61 -4.05 17.09
N GLU A 169 5.58 -4.25 17.98
CA GLU A 169 5.74 -3.41 19.17
C GLU A 169 6.14 -1.98 18.77
N GLY A 170 5.40 -0.98 19.27
CA GLY A 170 5.72 0.43 19.03
C GLY A 170 4.50 1.34 19.05
N LYS A 171 4.74 2.65 19.09
CA LYS A 171 3.68 3.67 19.19
C LYS A 171 2.81 3.82 17.92
N ARG A 172 3.13 3.11 16.83
CA ARG A 172 2.64 3.37 15.47
C ARG A 172 2.64 2.10 14.59
N ALA A 173 2.05 1.01 15.07
CA ALA A 173 1.77 -0.15 14.23
C ALA A 173 0.34 -0.07 13.67
N TYR A 174 0.22 -0.16 12.35
CA TYR A 174 -1.04 -0.09 11.63
C TYR A 174 -1.09 -1.27 10.66
N GLY A 175 -2.19 -2.02 10.69
CA GLY A 175 -2.32 -3.21 9.88
C GLY A 175 -3.77 -3.58 9.63
N GLY A 176 -4.08 -4.13 8.47
CA GLY A 176 -5.43 -4.51 8.10
C GLY A 176 -5.54 -4.83 6.63
N VAL A 177 -6.72 -4.58 6.07
CA VAL A 177 -7.06 -4.91 4.69
C VAL A 177 -7.33 -3.66 3.87
N LEU A 178 -6.97 -3.73 2.59
CA LEU A 178 -7.46 -2.84 1.54
C LEU A 178 -8.45 -3.59 0.66
N PHE A 179 -9.47 -2.89 0.17
CA PHE A 179 -10.52 -3.50 -0.63
C PHE A 179 -11.22 -2.50 -1.54
N GLY A 180 -11.87 -2.99 -2.60
CA GLY A 180 -12.47 -2.15 -3.63
C GLY A 180 -11.45 -1.24 -4.31
N VAL A 181 -10.21 -1.73 -4.48
CA VAL A 181 -9.14 -0.98 -5.16
C VAL A 181 -9.29 -1.16 -6.66
N ASP A 182 -9.72 -0.11 -7.34
CA ASP A 182 -9.89 -0.07 -8.80
C ASP A 182 -8.67 0.55 -9.50
N ARG A 183 -7.99 1.50 -8.85
CA ARG A 183 -6.78 2.18 -9.31
C ARG A 183 -5.92 2.64 -8.14
N VAL A 184 -4.67 3.02 -8.42
CA VAL A 184 -3.76 3.53 -7.38
C VAL A 184 -4.35 4.77 -6.72
N GLY A 185 -4.36 4.76 -5.38
CA GLY A 185 -4.90 5.85 -4.58
C GLY A 185 -6.42 5.87 -4.47
N SER A 186 -7.13 4.83 -4.92
CA SER A 186 -8.59 4.72 -4.79
C SER A 186 -8.98 3.38 -4.17
N GLY A 187 -9.98 3.40 -3.29
CA GLY A 187 -10.52 2.21 -2.63
C GLY A 187 -10.84 2.45 -1.16
N TYR A 188 -10.93 1.36 -0.40
CA TYR A 188 -11.25 1.38 1.02
C TYR A 188 -10.22 0.64 1.85
N LEU A 189 -10.16 1.02 3.12
CA LEU A 189 -9.22 0.49 4.09
C LEU A 189 -9.97 0.17 5.37
N ALA A 190 -9.78 -1.02 5.91
CA ALA A 190 -10.23 -1.39 7.24
C ALA A 190 -9.01 -1.88 8.01
N TYR A 191 -8.59 -1.10 9.02
CA TYR A 191 -7.30 -1.31 9.67
C TYR A 191 -7.33 -1.11 11.17
N LEU A 192 -6.47 -1.85 11.83
CA LEU A 192 -6.23 -1.86 13.25
C LEU A 192 -5.08 -0.91 13.60
N VAL A 193 -5.23 -0.19 14.71
CA VAL A 193 -4.17 0.68 15.25
C VAL A 193 -4.13 0.58 16.78
N ARG A 194 -2.91 0.51 17.32
CA ARG A 194 -2.64 0.70 18.76
C ARG A 194 -2.23 2.15 19.02
N GLU A 195 -3.08 2.96 19.64
CA GLU A 195 -2.75 4.37 19.95
C GLU A 195 -3.50 4.95 21.16
N GLU A 196 -2.79 5.54 22.12
CA GLU A 196 -3.42 6.13 23.33
C GLU A 196 -4.31 7.35 23.04
N ARG A 197 -3.94 8.16 22.03
CA ARG A 197 -4.62 9.42 21.72
C ARG A 197 -6.09 9.23 21.32
N GLY A 198 -6.44 8.06 20.80
CA GLY A 198 -7.80 7.72 20.42
C GLY A 198 -8.75 7.61 21.62
N LEU A 199 -8.27 7.28 22.82
CA LEU A 199 -9.12 7.02 24.00
C LEU A 199 -9.93 8.24 24.43
N ALA A 200 -9.29 9.41 24.51
CA ALA A 200 -9.97 10.63 24.91
C ALA A 200 -11.09 11.02 23.92
N LYS A 201 -10.92 10.67 22.64
CA LYS A 201 -11.81 11.09 21.56
C LYS A 201 -12.93 10.10 21.26
N PHE A 202 -12.69 8.79 21.39
CA PHE A 202 -13.58 7.76 20.86
C PHE A 202 -14.11 6.77 21.91
N ALA A 203 -13.64 6.84 23.16
CA ALA A 203 -14.08 5.95 24.23
C ALA A 203 -14.91 6.69 25.29
N SER A 204 -15.92 6.02 25.83
CA SER A 204 -16.65 6.45 27.03
C SER A 204 -15.77 6.38 28.28
N ASP A 205 -16.17 7.02 29.37
CA ASP A 205 -15.45 6.97 30.66
C ASP A 205 -15.26 5.53 31.17
N ALA A 206 -16.28 4.68 31.02
CA ALA A 206 -16.22 3.28 31.43
C ALA A 206 -15.22 2.48 30.57
N GLU A 207 -15.19 2.72 29.26
CA GLU A 207 -14.23 2.09 28.36
C GLU A 207 -12.80 2.56 28.62
N ARG A 208 -12.60 3.86 28.88
CA ARG A 208 -11.30 4.41 29.29
C ARG A 208 -10.78 3.76 30.56
N ALA A 209 -11.59 3.72 31.61
CA ALA A 209 -11.21 3.11 32.88
C ALA A 209 -10.86 1.61 32.70
N ARG A 210 -11.59 0.88 31.86
CA ARG A 210 -11.29 -0.52 31.54
C ARG A 210 -9.96 -0.68 30.80
N VAL A 211 -9.68 0.17 29.82
CA VAL A 211 -8.41 0.13 29.08
C VAL A 211 -7.24 0.52 30.00
N GLU A 212 -7.37 1.57 30.78
CA GLU A 212 -6.36 2.00 31.75
C GLU A 212 -6.05 0.89 32.77
N ALA A 213 -7.08 0.23 33.31
CA ALA A 213 -6.93 -0.90 34.22
C ALA A 213 -6.23 -2.12 33.59
N SER A 214 -6.30 -2.27 32.26
CA SER A 214 -5.63 -3.38 31.56
C SER A 214 -4.11 -3.17 31.44
N GLY A 215 -3.62 -1.93 31.58
CA GLY A 215 -2.22 -1.57 31.37
C GLY A 215 -1.73 -1.76 29.92
N ARG A 216 -2.62 -2.05 28.97
CA ARG A 216 -2.28 -2.30 27.56
C ARG A 216 -2.74 -1.15 26.67
N PRO A 217 -2.03 -0.88 25.55
CA PRO A 217 -2.46 0.13 24.59
C PRO A 217 -3.85 -0.20 24.02
N PRO A 218 -4.75 0.79 23.88
CA PRO A 218 -6.05 0.59 23.24
C PRO A 218 -5.89 0.16 21.78
N LEU A 219 -6.76 -0.75 21.33
CA LEU A 219 -6.88 -1.16 19.94
C LEU A 219 -8.10 -0.50 19.30
N PHE A 220 -7.91 0.16 18.16
CA PHE A 220 -8.99 0.74 17.37
C PHE A 220 -9.10 0.07 16.01
N LEU A 221 -10.34 -0.12 15.55
CA LEU A 221 -10.66 -0.35 14.15
C LEU A 221 -10.95 0.99 13.50
N ARG A 222 -10.34 1.24 12.35
CA ARG A 222 -10.60 2.41 11.51
C ARG A 222 -11.04 1.95 10.14
N VAL A 223 -12.03 2.64 9.60
CA VAL A 223 -12.43 2.50 8.20
C VAL A 223 -12.22 3.84 7.51
N ALA A 224 -11.52 3.81 6.38
CA ALA A 224 -11.24 4.97 5.56
C ALA A 224 -11.52 4.68 4.08
N ARG A 225 -11.71 5.75 3.33
CA ARG A 225 -11.79 5.75 1.87
C ARG A 225 -10.61 6.54 1.31
N LEU A 226 -9.99 5.99 0.27
CA LEU A 226 -9.03 6.67 -0.58
C LEU A 226 -9.74 7.13 -1.86
N VAL A 227 -9.56 8.39 -2.23
CA VAL A 227 -10.05 8.96 -3.49
C VAL A 227 -8.93 9.80 -4.10
N GLU A 228 -8.28 9.27 -5.13
CA GLU A 228 -7.18 9.95 -5.83
C GLU A 228 -6.06 10.37 -4.87
N GLY A 229 -5.68 9.45 -3.97
CA GLY A 229 -4.71 9.67 -2.89
C GLY A 229 -5.30 10.35 -1.65
N ASN A 230 -6.40 11.08 -1.79
CA ASN A 230 -7.01 11.77 -0.67
C ASN A 230 -7.67 10.81 0.30
N TRP A 231 -7.39 11.04 1.57
CA TRP A 231 -7.81 10.19 2.66
C TRP A 231 -9.05 10.75 3.36
N SER A 232 -10.12 9.97 3.43
CA SER A 232 -11.35 10.33 4.15
C SER A 232 -11.72 9.28 5.17
N MET A 233 -11.86 9.69 6.44
CA MET A 233 -12.24 8.77 7.53
C MET A 233 -13.74 8.50 7.49
N VAL A 234 -14.12 7.23 7.38
CA VAL A 234 -15.52 6.78 7.47
C VAL A 234 -15.91 6.58 8.92
N GLY A 235 -15.03 5.99 9.73
CA GLY A 235 -15.26 5.86 11.16
C GLY A 235 -14.10 5.26 11.94
N THR A 236 -14.20 5.35 13.27
CA THR A 236 -13.21 4.85 14.21
C THR A 236 -13.93 4.29 15.42
N TRP A 237 -13.57 3.08 15.84
CA TRP A 237 -14.22 2.37 16.95
C TRP A 237 -13.18 1.72 17.86
N LEU A 238 -13.37 1.84 19.17
CA LEU A 238 -12.60 1.08 20.15
C LEU A 238 -12.99 -0.40 20.07
N CYS A 239 -12.00 -1.28 19.99
CA CYS A 239 -12.22 -2.73 19.97
C CYS A 239 -12.33 -3.22 21.42
N ALA A 240 -13.56 -3.42 21.90
CA ALA A 240 -13.87 -3.63 23.32
C ALA A 240 -13.42 -4.99 23.92
N ALA A 241 -12.91 -5.93 23.11
CA ALA A 241 -12.78 -7.33 23.55
C ALA A 241 -11.67 -8.19 22.92
N ALA A 242 -10.89 -7.68 21.96
CA ALA A 242 -9.62 -8.35 21.66
C ALA A 242 -8.70 -8.01 22.83
N ASP A 243 -8.25 -9.02 23.58
CA ASP A 243 -7.21 -8.81 24.58
C ASP A 243 -6.06 -8.05 23.87
N PRO A 244 -5.76 -6.77 24.19
CA PRO A 244 -5.02 -5.90 23.27
C PRO A 244 -3.57 -6.34 22.96
N GLY A 245 -3.09 -7.38 23.64
CA GLY A 245 -1.81 -8.06 23.42
C GLY A 245 -1.90 -9.52 22.96
N ALA A 246 -3.10 -10.06 22.71
CA ALA A 246 -3.25 -11.40 22.13
C ALA A 246 -3.03 -11.29 20.61
N GLU A 247 -1.86 -11.72 20.17
CA GLU A 247 -1.59 -11.95 18.75
C GLU A 247 -1.75 -13.44 18.44
N PRO A 248 -2.34 -13.80 17.29
CA PRO A 248 -2.88 -12.91 16.26
C PRO A 248 -4.21 -12.24 16.63
N ILE A 249 -4.45 -11.06 16.05
CA ILE A 249 -5.77 -10.41 16.05
C ILE A 249 -6.50 -10.81 14.77
N SER A 250 -7.60 -11.56 14.89
CA SER A 250 -8.45 -11.87 13.74
C SER A 250 -9.24 -10.63 13.29
N LEU A 251 -9.13 -10.28 12.01
CA LEU A 251 -9.92 -9.25 11.35
C LEU A 251 -10.75 -9.90 10.25
N ARG A 252 -12.06 -9.69 10.31
CA ARG A 252 -13.01 -10.07 9.26
C ARG A 252 -13.72 -8.83 8.74
N VAL A 253 -13.84 -8.72 7.43
CA VAL A 253 -14.57 -7.65 6.74
C VAL A 253 -15.50 -8.28 5.70
N ALA A 254 -16.80 -8.24 5.94
CA ALA A 254 -17.81 -8.55 4.93
C ALA A 254 -18.21 -7.25 4.23
N VAL A 255 -18.03 -7.20 2.91
CA VAL A 255 -18.43 -6.08 2.06
C VAL A 255 -19.78 -6.42 1.47
N LEU A 256 -20.76 -5.55 1.73
CA LEU A 256 -22.15 -5.71 1.35
C LEU A 256 -22.55 -4.60 0.36
N PRO A 257 -23.62 -4.76 -0.44
CA PRO A 257 -24.08 -3.72 -1.36
C PRO A 257 -24.33 -2.35 -0.69
N GLU A 258 -24.79 -2.35 0.57
CA GLU A 258 -25.14 -1.14 1.31
C GLU A 258 -24.05 -0.65 2.28
N GLY A 259 -22.93 -1.35 2.40
CA GLY A 259 -21.88 -0.99 3.35
C GLY A 259 -20.87 -2.09 3.64
N LEU A 260 -20.29 -2.07 4.83
CA LEU A 260 -19.43 -3.14 5.31
C LEU A 260 -19.84 -3.58 6.72
N GLN A 261 -19.54 -4.82 7.05
CA GLN A 261 -19.53 -5.33 8.41
C GLN A 261 -18.11 -5.75 8.76
N ALA A 262 -17.57 -5.22 9.85
CA ALA A 262 -16.26 -5.60 10.36
C ALA A 262 -16.36 -6.26 11.73
N THR A 263 -15.57 -7.31 11.94
CA THR A 263 -15.44 -8.04 13.20
C THR A 263 -13.97 -8.13 13.59
N VAL A 264 -13.65 -7.86 14.86
CA VAL A 264 -12.27 -7.91 15.39
C VAL A 264 -12.23 -8.85 16.59
N GLY A 265 -11.31 -9.82 16.56
CA GLY A 265 -11.12 -10.79 17.65
C GLY A 265 -12.36 -11.63 17.97
N GLY A 266 -13.22 -11.86 16.96
CA GLY A 266 -14.47 -12.61 17.14
C GLY A 266 -15.57 -11.86 17.90
N VAL A 267 -15.42 -10.56 18.17
CA VAL A 267 -16.39 -9.77 18.94
C VAL A 267 -16.97 -8.62 18.12
N ALA A 268 -18.29 -8.44 18.29
CA ALA A 268 -19.15 -7.35 17.85
C ALA A 268 -18.97 -6.91 16.38
N GLU A 269 -19.94 -7.28 15.56
CA GLU A 269 -20.10 -6.75 14.21
C GLU A 269 -20.39 -5.24 14.25
N ARG A 270 -19.64 -4.50 13.44
CA ARG A 270 -19.91 -3.08 13.18
C ARG A 270 -20.39 -2.93 11.75
N LEU A 271 -21.68 -2.67 11.57
CA LEU A 271 -22.22 -2.25 10.29
C LEU A 271 -21.86 -0.78 10.06
N VAL A 272 -21.16 -0.52 8.97
CA VAL A 272 -20.72 0.81 8.54
C VAL A 272 -21.28 1.05 7.15
N ARG A 273 -22.09 2.10 7.00
CA ARG A 273 -22.57 2.51 5.68
C ARG A 273 -21.43 3.13 4.90
N LEU A 274 -21.21 2.64 3.68
CA LEU A 274 -20.19 3.20 2.80
C LEU A 274 -20.78 4.36 1.98
N PRO A 275 -20.03 5.45 1.74
CA PRO A 275 -20.52 6.60 0.97
C PRO A 275 -20.88 6.30 -0.49
N SER A 276 -20.37 5.20 -1.06
CA SER A 276 -20.74 4.72 -2.40
C SER A 276 -21.03 3.22 -2.36
N ALA A 277 -22.04 2.80 -3.12
CA ALA A 277 -22.73 1.51 -3.02
C ALA A 277 -21.96 0.31 -3.60
N VAL A 278 -20.72 0.48 -4.06
CA VAL A 278 -19.99 -0.59 -4.73
C VAL A 278 -18.51 -0.44 -4.38
N ALA A 279 -18.01 -1.35 -3.55
CA ALA A 279 -16.58 -1.50 -3.29
C ALA A 279 -16.03 -2.65 -4.14
N ASP A 280 -16.35 -2.64 -5.43
CA ASP A 280 -15.83 -3.61 -6.37
C ASP A 280 -14.37 -3.29 -6.67
N GLY A 281 -13.57 -4.32 -6.85
CA GLY A 281 -12.17 -4.16 -7.18
C GLY A 281 -11.28 -5.19 -6.50
N GLU A 282 -10.03 -4.78 -6.33
CA GLU A 282 -8.96 -5.61 -5.85
C GLU A 282 -8.85 -5.49 -4.33
N VAL A 283 -8.31 -6.54 -3.70
CA VAL A 283 -8.26 -6.68 -2.25
C VAL A 283 -6.88 -7.09 -1.80
N GLY A 284 -6.55 -6.86 -0.54
CA GLY A 284 -5.27 -7.29 0.01
C GLY A 284 -4.99 -6.75 1.40
N VAL A 285 -3.70 -6.69 1.76
CA VAL A 285 -3.22 -6.28 3.09
C VAL A 285 -2.33 -5.03 3.02
N LEU A 286 -2.35 -4.20 4.06
CA LEU A 286 -1.72 -2.87 4.04
C LEU A 286 -0.65 -2.66 5.13
N SER A 287 0.10 -1.58 5.07
CA SER A 287 0.96 -1.09 6.16
C SER A 287 1.06 0.44 6.09
N PHE A 288 1.27 1.09 7.24
CA PHE A 288 1.47 2.54 7.33
C PHE A 288 2.70 2.93 8.13
N PHE A 289 3.24 4.10 7.79
CA PHE A 289 4.23 4.85 8.58
C PHE A 289 5.48 4.04 8.95
N GLY A 290 5.80 2.99 8.20
CA GLY A 290 6.94 2.11 8.51
C GLY A 290 6.75 1.23 9.74
N GLY A 291 5.53 1.11 10.26
CA GLY A 291 5.21 0.22 11.37
C GLY A 291 5.33 -1.25 10.96
N PRO A 292 6.06 -2.08 11.72
CA PRO A 292 6.12 -3.51 11.44
C PRO A 292 4.76 -4.16 11.65
N VAL A 293 4.34 -4.95 10.67
CA VAL A 293 3.09 -5.72 10.70
C VAL A 293 3.33 -7.09 10.07
N ALA A 294 2.64 -8.12 10.54
CA ALA A 294 2.59 -9.41 9.88
C ALA A 294 1.15 -9.88 9.66
N TYR A 295 0.95 -10.70 8.64
CA TYR A 295 -0.33 -11.26 8.25
C TYR A 295 -0.24 -12.77 8.10
N ARG A 296 -1.31 -13.48 8.44
CA ARG A 296 -1.44 -14.92 8.16
C ARG A 296 -2.86 -15.26 7.74
N GLY A 297 -2.98 -16.25 6.86
CA GLY A 297 -4.26 -16.84 6.50
C GLY A 297 -5.23 -15.86 5.84
N PHE A 298 -4.72 -14.93 5.01
CA PHE A 298 -5.59 -14.06 4.22
C PHE A 298 -6.47 -14.88 3.29
N ARG A 299 -7.78 -14.62 3.31
CA ARG A 299 -8.77 -15.25 2.43
C ARG A 299 -9.73 -14.20 1.91
N SER A 300 -10.11 -14.34 0.65
CA SER A 300 -11.16 -13.55 0.02
C SER A 300 -12.16 -14.48 -0.67
N ASP A 301 -13.33 -14.59 -0.06
CA ASP A 301 -14.41 -15.49 -0.49
C ASP A 301 -15.55 -14.66 -1.08
N LEU A 302 -16.14 -15.14 -2.18
CA LEU A 302 -17.45 -14.65 -2.62
C LEU A 302 -18.51 -15.22 -1.66
N GLU A 303 -19.41 -14.36 -1.18
CA GLU A 303 -20.52 -14.79 -0.32
C GLU A 303 -21.77 -15.14 -1.11
#